data_AF-A0A336LPR9-F1
#
_entry.id   AF-A0A336LPR9-F1
#
_cell.length_a   1.000
_cell.length_b   1.000
_cell.length_c   1.000
_cell.angle_alpha   90.00
_cell.angle_beta   90.00
_cell.angle_gamma   90.00
#
_symmetry.space_group_name_H-M   'P 1'
#
loop_
_entity.id
_entity.type
_entity.pdbx_description
1 polymer ?
#
loop_
_entity_poly.entity_id
_entity_poly.type
_entity_poly.pdbx_seq_one_letter_code
_entity_poly.pdbx_strand_id
1 'polypeptide(L)'
;MYHYDKRSYPGSSYIDSGTSSGMLPMSNLNTTASKMAVPQLNTELVARAISYHGLPLQKMWEGERGENDLQKQGLGRPDYSVYQMRQKYLTFQDRAKRLRLHQFISKKADDLFNHLLLNNMRKPVKPNTEEMNATVPIPPYEVFLNVDAQEHDPERRRNLWKYHNSYQG
;
A
#
# COMPACT_ATOMS: atom_id res chain seq x y z
N MET A 1 -30.89 51.97 33.24
CA MET A 1 -30.22 53.26 33.54
C MET A 1 -29.62 53.10 34.92
N TYR A 2 -28.31 52.88 35.00
CA TYR A 2 -27.62 52.42 36.22
C TYR A 2 -27.33 53.60 37.15
N HIS A 3 -27.70 53.44 38.43
CA HIS A 3 -27.22 54.29 39.52
C HIS A 3 -25.93 53.71 40.09
N TYR A 4 -24.86 54.50 40.11
CA TYR A 4 -23.68 54.24 40.93
C TYR A 4 -23.30 55.50 41.71
N ASP A 5 -23.24 55.31 43.02
CA ASP A 5 -22.94 56.31 44.04
C ASP A 5 -21.43 56.49 44.20
N LYS A 6 -21.00 57.73 44.46
CA LYS A 6 -19.62 58.09 44.75
C LYS A 6 -19.30 57.87 46.23
N ARG A 7 -18.26 57.11 46.56
CA ARG A 7 -17.51 57.27 47.82
C ARG A 7 -16.00 57.21 47.56
N SER A 8 -15.35 58.24 48.08
CA SER A 8 -13.91 58.51 48.11
C SER A 8 -13.23 57.68 49.20
N TYR A 9 -11.93 57.38 49.04
CA TYR A 9 -10.80 57.64 49.99
C TYR A 9 -9.52 56.82 49.68
N PRO A 10 -8.32 57.20 50.20
CA PRO A 10 -7.04 57.19 49.48
C PRO A 10 -5.90 56.36 50.16
N GLY A 11 -4.71 56.33 49.55
CA GLY A 11 -3.43 55.85 50.15
C GLY A 11 -2.61 54.96 49.19
N SER A 12 -1.42 55.35 48.70
CA SER A 12 -0.09 55.27 49.38
C SER A 12 0.28 53.82 49.77
N SER A 13 1.38 53.17 49.41
CA SER A 13 2.74 53.56 48.99
C SER A 13 3.50 52.33 48.43
N TYR A 14 4.66 52.60 47.83
CA TYR A 14 5.72 51.68 47.36
C TYR A 14 6.08 50.49 48.29
N ILE A 15 6.38 49.33 47.67
CA ILE A 15 7.36 48.30 48.10
C ILE A 15 8.01 47.73 46.82
N ASP A 16 9.28 48.03 46.55
CA ASP A 16 10.53 47.35 46.92
C ASP A 16 10.95 46.21 45.98
N SER A 17 12.17 46.38 45.49
CA SER A 17 12.99 45.54 44.63
C SER A 17 13.48 44.27 45.33
N GLY A 18 13.16 43.12 44.74
CA GLY A 18 13.73 41.82 45.14
C GLY A 18 14.28 41.06 43.94
N THR A 19 15.59 41.19 43.73
CA THR A 19 16.40 40.38 42.81
C THR A 19 16.37 38.91 43.25
N SER A 20 15.91 38.00 42.39
CA SER A 20 16.20 36.57 42.51
C SER A 20 16.18 35.90 41.14
N SER A 21 17.37 35.81 40.57
CA SER A 21 17.91 34.66 39.83
C SER A 21 16.95 33.87 38.95
N GLY A 22 17.19 33.97 37.63
CA GLY A 22 16.49 33.21 36.61
C GLY A 22 16.50 31.71 36.85
N MET A 23 15.32 31.12 36.70
CA MET A 23 15.17 29.74 36.27
C MET A 23 14.13 29.74 35.15
N LEU A 24 14.62 29.58 33.91
CA LEU A 24 13.79 29.26 32.77
C LEU A 24 13.08 27.92 33.05
N PRO A 25 11.78 27.78 32.75
CA PRO A 25 11.16 26.46 32.75
C PRO A 25 11.82 25.63 31.66
N MET A 26 12.61 24.64 32.07
CA MET A 26 13.15 23.61 31.18
C MET A 26 11.97 22.97 30.46
N SER A 27 11.94 23.16 29.14
CA SER A 27 11.00 22.51 28.24
C SER A 27 11.10 21.00 28.40
N ASN A 28 9.94 20.35 28.49
CA ASN A 28 9.79 18.91 28.60
C ASN A 28 10.62 18.19 27.53
N LEU A 29 11.62 17.45 28.01
CA LEU A 29 12.41 16.51 27.23
C LEU A 29 11.50 15.34 26.80
N ASN A 30 11.02 15.39 25.57
CA ASN A 30 11.08 14.29 24.61
C ASN A 30 10.60 12.89 25.09
N THR A 31 9.45 12.77 25.76
CA THR A 31 8.80 11.45 25.94
C THR A 31 7.95 11.12 24.71
N THR A 32 8.63 10.83 23.59
CA THR A 32 8.06 10.13 22.42
C THR A 32 8.99 9.03 21.93
N ALA A 33 9.73 8.40 22.84
CA ALA A 33 10.25 7.06 22.60
C ALA A 33 9.12 6.05 22.85
N SER A 34 8.76 5.28 21.81
CA SER A 34 7.80 4.17 21.84
C SER A 34 6.32 4.51 22.02
N LYS A 35 5.78 5.38 21.15
CA LYS A 35 4.46 5.04 20.59
C LYS A 35 4.75 4.10 19.44
N MET A 36 4.37 2.81 19.57
CA MET A 36 4.48 1.81 18.51
C MET A 36 4.25 2.50 17.17
N ALA A 37 5.30 2.64 16.37
CA ALA A 37 5.22 3.37 15.12
C ALA A 37 4.21 2.60 14.27
N VAL A 38 2.97 3.09 14.26
CA VAL A 38 1.93 2.53 13.40
C VAL A 38 2.54 2.54 12.01
N PRO A 39 2.68 1.36 11.37
CA PRO A 39 3.32 1.29 10.07
C PRO A 39 2.60 2.26 9.15
N GLN A 40 3.28 3.35 8.79
CA GLN A 40 2.68 4.37 7.95
C GLN A 40 2.55 3.77 6.55
N LEU A 41 1.33 3.45 6.17
CA LEU A 41 1.00 2.95 4.85
C LEU A 41 1.39 4.00 3.81
N ASN A 42 1.99 3.56 2.72
CA ASN A 42 2.20 4.39 1.55
C ASN A 42 0.85 4.61 0.85
N THR A 43 0.22 5.74 1.15
CA THR A 43 -1.11 6.11 0.66
C THR A 43 -1.17 6.18 -0.87
N GLU A 44 -0.08 6.57 -1.54
CA GLU A 44 -0.01 6.62 -3.00
C GLU A 44 -0.08 5.22 -3.61
N LEU A 45 0.63 4.25 -3.04
CA LEU A 45 0.58 2.85 -3.50
C LEU A 45 -0.77 2.21 -3.21
N VAL A 46 -1.36 2.51 -2.06
CA VAL A 46 -2.72 2.08 -1.73
C VAL A 46 -3.70 2.65 -2.76
N ALA A 47 -3.61 3.95 -3.07
CA ALA A 47 -4.47 4.59 -4.07
C ALA A 47 -4.37 3.88 -5.43
N ARG A 48 -3.15 3.62 -5.91
CA ARG A 48 -2.91 2.90 -7.18
C ARG A 48 -3.49 1.49 -7.16
N ALA A 49 -3.33 0.76 -6.06
CA ALA A 49 -3.87 -0.59 -5.92
C ALA A 49 -5.41 -0.57 -5.93
N ILE A 50 -6.03 0.31 -5.16
CA ILE A 50 -7.50 0.48 -5.14
C ILE A 50 -8.01 0.87 -6.53
N SER A 51 -7.41 1.86 -7.18
CA SER A 51 -7.75 2.30 -8.54
C SER A 51 -7.67 1.19 -9.59
N TYR A 52 -6.67 0.32 -9.49
CA TYR A 52 -6.44 -0.79 -10.43
C TYR A 52 -7.43 -1.95 -10.25
N HIS A 53 -7.76 -2.28 -9.00
CA HIS A 53 -8.64 -3.41 -8.65
C HIS A 53 -10.12 -3.02 -8.49
N GLY A 54 -10.40 -1.72 -8.43
CA GLY A 54 -11.75 -1.18 -8.41
C GLY A 54 -12.48 -1.36 -7.09
N LEU A 55 -13.79 -1.09 -7.16
CA LEU A 55 -14.73 -1.23 -6.05
C LEU A 55 -14.67 -2.60 -5.33
N PRO A 56 -14.42 -3.75 -6.00
CA PRO A 56 -14.28 -5.02 -5.31
C PRO A 56 -13.16 -5.06 -4.27
N LEU A 57 -12.01 -4.43 -4.54
CA LEU A 57 -10.93 -4.34 -3.56
C LEU A 57 -11.25 -3.31 -2.48
N GLN A 58 -11.83 -2.16 -2.84
CA GLN A 58 -12.27 -1.16 -1.85
C GLN A 58 -13.20 -1.77 -0.79
N LYS A 59 -14.21 -2.54 -1.23
CA LYS A 59 -15.13 -3.22 -0.29
C LYS A 59 -14.43 -4.22 0.62
N MET A 60 -13.47 -4.98 0.09
CA MET A 60 -12.69 -5.93 0.90
C MET A 60 -11.78 -5.21 1.89
N TRP A 61 -11.20 -4.09 1.47
CA TRP A 61 -10.36 -3.24 2.30
C TRP A 61 -11.14 -2.68 3.49
N GLU A 62 -12.28 -2.05 3.23
CA GLU A 62 -13.14 -1.47 4.27
C GLU A 62 -13.74 -2.54 5.19
N GLY A 63 -14.02 -3.73 4.67
CA GLY A 63 -14.47 -4.87 5.48
C GLY A 63 -13.41 -5.41 6.44
N GLU A 64 -12.13 -5.39 6.06
CA GLU A 64 -11.03 -5.90 6.89
C GLU A 64 -10.44 -4.84 7.83
N ARG A 65 -10.24 -3.61 7.34
CA ARG A 65 -9.57 -2.51 8.07
C ARG A 65 -10.52 -1.52 8.71
N GLY A 66 -11.82 -1.70 8.50
CA GLY A 66 -12.88 -0.86 9.04
C GLY A 66 -13.41 0.15 8.03
N GLU A 67 -14.66 0.53 8.24
CA GLU A 67 -15.36 1.44 7.36
C GLU A 67 -14.67 2.80 7.28
N ASN A 68 -14.63 3.35 6.06
CA ASN A 68 -14.00 4.62 5.73
C ASN A 68 -12.50 4.70 6.05
N ASP A 69 -11.78 3.56 6.18
CA ASP A 69 -10.33 3.57 6.41
C ASP A 69 -9.59 4.35 5.31
N LEU A 70 -9.91 4.12 4.04
CA LEU A 70 -9.30 4.88 2.93
C LEU A 70 -9.50 6.39 3.07
N GLN A 71 -10.68 6.84 3.46
CA GLN A 71 -10.96 8.26 3.69
C GLN A 71 -10.15 8.81 4.88
N LYS A 72 -9.99 8.03 5.96
CA LYS A 72 -9.14 8.39 7.11
C LYS A 72 -7.66 8.51 6.71
N GLN A 73 -7.22 7.71 5.73
CA GLN A 73 -5.88 7.80 5.13
C GLN A 73 -5.75 8.96 4.13
N GLY A 74 -6.78 9.80 3.95
CA GLY A 74 -6.79 10.92 3.01
C GLY A 74 -7.07 10.53 1.55
N LEU A 75 -7.41 9.26 1.30
CA LEU A 75 -7.79 8.75 -0.02
C LEU A 75 -9.30 8.96 -0.21
N GLY A 76 -9.68 10.15 -0.65
CA GLY A 76 -11.09 10.53 -0.79
C GLY A 76 -11.83 9.73 -1.88
N ARG A 77 -11.44 9.91 -3.14
CA ARG A 77 -12.09 9.26 -4.30
C ARG A 77 -11.03 8.69 -5.25
N PRO A 78 -10.77 7.37 -5.22
CA PRO A 78 -9.90 6.72 -6.19
C PRO A 78 -10.48 6.79 -7.61
N ASP A 79 -9.63 7.02 -8.61
CA ASP A 79 -10.00 6.95 -10.03
C ASP A 79 -10.07 5.47 -10.46
N TYR A 80 -11.20 5.06 -11.06
CA TYR A 80 -11.44 3.70 -11.52
C TYR A 80 -11.39 3.53 -13.03
N SER A 81 -10.94 4.54 -13.78
CA SER A 81 -10.80 4.51 -15.24
C SER A 81 -10.07 3.24 -15.75
N VAL A 82 -8.94 2.91 -15.13
CA VAL A 82 -8.12 1.73 -15.46
C VAL A 82 -8.88 0.42 -15.20
N TYR A 83 -9.56 0.33 -14.05
CA TYR A 83 -10.39 -0.83 -13.73
C TYR A 83 -11.53 -1.00 -14.76
N GLN A 84 -12.21 0.10 -15.10
CA GLN A 84 -13.32 0.09 -16.06
C GLN A 84 -12.88 -0.36 -17.46
N MET A 85 -11.69 0.05 -17.91
CA MET A 85 -11.13 -0.40 -19.19
C MET A 85 -10.86 -1.90 -19.21
N ARG A 86 -10.43 -2.46 -18.07
CA ARG A 86 -10.02 -3.87 -17.94
C ARG A 86 -11.16 -4.81 -17.60
N GLN A 87 -12.25 -4.30 -17.01
CA GLN A 87 -13.34 -5.13 -16.48
C GLN A 87 -13.91 -6.11 -17.51
N LYS A 88 -13.92 -5.72 -18.80
CA LYS A 88 -14.40 -6.56 -19.92
C LYS A 88 -13.58 -7.83 -20.15
N TYR A 89 -12.31 -7.85 -19.72
CA TYR A 89 -11.42 -9.01 -19.84
C TYR A 89 -11.40 -9.86 -18.56
N LEU A 90 -12.14 -9.46 -17.52
CA LEU A 90 -12.14 -10.16 -16.25
C LEU A 90 -13.14 -11.32 -16.25
N THR A 91 -12.65 -12.52 -16.55
CA THR A 91 -13.48 -13.72 -16.72
C THR A 91 -14.06 -14.25 -15.40
N PHE A 92 -15.13 -15.03 -15.50
CA PHE A 92 -15.72 -15.73 -14.35
C PHE A 92 -14.75 -16.75 -13.73
N GLN A 93 -13.96 -17.44 -14.54
CA GLN A 93 -12.98 -18.44 -14.08
C GLN A 93 -11.95 -17.84 -13.13
N ASP A 94 -11.56 -16.58 -13.35
CA ASP A 94 -10.60 -15.89 -12.48
C ASP A 94 -11.25 -15.19 -11.28
N ARG A 95 -12.58 -15.27 -11.11
CA ARG A 95 -13.27 -14.59 -10.01
C ARG A 95 -12.79 -15.07 -8.64
N ALA A 96 -12.66 -16.38 -8.44
CA ALA A 96 -12.22 -16.95 -7.16
C ALA A 96 -10.77 -16.57 -6.84
N LYS A 97 -9.88 -16.61 -7.84
CA LYS A 97 -8.48 -16.18 -7.71
C LYS A 97 -8.39 -14.70 -7.32
N ARG A 98 -9.14 -13.83 -8.01
CA ARG A 98 -9.22 -12.40 -7.70
C ARG A 98 -9.75 -12.13 -6.31
N LEU A 99 -10.77 -12.88 -5.86
CA LEU A 99 -11.29 -12.76 -4.50
C LEU A 99 -10.21 -13.07 -3.46
N ARG A 100 -9.47 -14.18 -3.64
CA ARG A 100 -8.34 -14.54 -2.76
C ARG A 100 -7.24 -13.49 -2.78
N LEU A 101 -6.92 -12.95 -3.95
CA LEU A 101 -5.95 -11.86 -4.08
C LEU A 101 -6.40 -10.60 -3.32
N HIS A 102 -7.66 -10.19 -3.45
CA HIS A 102 -8.17 -9.02 -2.74
C HIS A 102 -8.15 -9.23 -1.22
N GLN A 103 -8.54 -10.42 -0.73
CA GLN A 103 -8.43 -10.78 0.68
C GLN A 103 -6.98 -10.69 1.17
N PHE A 104 -6.03 -11.21 0.38
CA PHE A 104 -4.62 -11.16 0.70
C PHE A 104 -4.12 -9.71 0.80
N ILE A 105 -4.43 -8.87 -0.20
CA ILE A 105 -4.02 -7.46 -0.21
C ILE A 105 -4.55 -6.72 1.02
N SER A 106 -5.84 -6.86 1.35
CA SER A 106 -6.45 -6.18 2.49
C SER A 106 -5.86 -6.64 3.83
N LYS A 107 -5.64 -7.95 4.00
CA LYS A 107 -5.08 -8.54 5.23
C LYS A 107 -3.61 -8.25 5.45
N LYS A 108 -2.85 -8.13 4.36
CA LYS A 108 -1.39 -7.91 4.37
C LYS A 108 -1.01 -6.48 4.02
N ALA A 109 -1.96 -5.55 4.04
CA ALA A 109 -1.72 -4.16 3.68
C ALA A 109 -0.57 -3.50 4.46
N ASP A 110 -0.49 -3.77 5.77
CA ASP A 110 0.56 -3.22 6.65
C ASP A 110 1.96 -3.71 6.29
N ASP A 111 2.08 -4.88 5.67
CA ASP A 111 3.34 -5.43 5.18
C ASP A 111 3.62 -4.96 3.74
N LEU A 112 2.59 -5.01 2.88
CA LEU A 112 2.67 -4.74 1.44
C LEU A 112 2.93 -3.26 1.12
N PHE A 113 2.34 -2.34 1.90
CA PHE A 113 2.39 -0.90 1.64
C PHE A 113 3.26 -0.14 2.64
N ASN A 114 4.06 -0.84 3.45
CA ASN A 114 4.93 -0.18 4.43
C ASN A 114 6.08 0.57 3.75
N HIS A 115 6.16 1.88 3.96
CA HIS A 115 7.23 2.72 3.43
C HIS A 115 8.64 2.23 3.80
N LEU A 116 8.83 1.72 5.02
CA LEU A 116 10.14 1.29 5.51
C LEU A 116 10.57 -0.05 4.87
N LEU A 117 9.63 -0.98 4.71
CA LEU A 117 9.92 -2.27 4.06
C LEU A 117 10.22 -2.08 2.57
N LEU A 118 9.45 -1.21 1.89
CA LEU A 118 9.64 -0.92 0.47
C LEU A 118 10.98 -0.27 0.17
N ASN A 119 11.44 0.66 1.02
CA ASN A 119 12.74 1.30 0.83
C ASN A 119 13.91 0.34 1.07
N ASN A 120 13.77 -0.59 2.01
CA ASN A 120 14.81 -1.60 2.28
C ASN A 120 14.92 -2.66 1.15
N MET A 121 13.82 -2.95 0.46
CA MET A 121 13.78 -3.84 -0.71
C MET A 121 14.34 -3.19 -1.98
N ARG A 122 14.34 -1.85 -2.06
CA ARG A 122 14.85 -1.08 -3.20
C ARG A 122 16.34 -0.76 -3.10
N LYS A 123 17.10 -1.40 -2.21
CA LYS A 123 18.56 -1.29 -2.29
C LYS A 123 18.96 -1.77 -3.69
N PRO A 124 19.53 -0.90 -4.55
CA PRO A 124 20.03 -1.36 -5.82
C PRO A 124 21.01 -2.47 -5.49
N VAL A 125 20.79 -3.65 -6.06
CA VAL A 125 21.87 -4.63 -6.17
C VAL A 125 22.97 -3.87 -6.88
N LYS A 126 23.98 -3.44 -6.12
CA LYS A 126 25.18 -2.87 -6.73
C LYS A 126 25.66 -3.98 -7.65
N PRO A 127 25.81 -3.75 -8.95
CA PRO A 127 26.33 -4.79 -9.82
C PRO A 127 27.68 -5.17 -9.25
N ASN A 128 27.78 -6.39 -8.72
CA ASN A 128 29.06 -7.00 -8.43
C ASN A 128 29.79 -6.98 -9.78
N THR A 129 30.89 -6.26 -9.88
CA THR A 129 31.58 -5.99 -11.16
C THR A 129 31.99 -7.29 -11.88
N GLU A 130 32.00 -8.41 -11.16
CA GLU A 130 32.27 -9.76 -11.65
C GLU A 130 31.07 -10.40 -12.40
N GLU A 131 29.82 -10.12 -12.01
CA GLU A 131 28.63 -10.70 -12.66
C GLU A 131 28.22 -9.98 -13.94
N MET A 132 28.62 -8.71 -14.11
CA MET A 132 28.31 -7.93 -15.31
C MET A 132 29.08 -8.40 -16.56
N ASN A 133 30.13 -9.21 -16.36
CA ASN A 133 30.89 -9.86 -17.42
C ASN A 133 30.32 -11.25 -17.77
N ALA A 134 29.34 -11.76 -17.02
CA ALA A 134 28.59 -12.94 -17.41
C ALA A 134 27.60 -12.53 -18.52
N THR A 135 28.06 -12.62 -19.77
CA THR A 135 27.17 -12.55 -20.93
C THR A 135 26.19 -13.71 -20.84
N VAL A 136 24.98 -13.44 -20.32
CA VAL A 136 23.86 -14.37 -20.45
C VAL A 136 23.43 -14.30 -21.91
N PRO A 137 23.59 -15.36 -22.72
CA PRO A 137 23.17 -15.33 -24.10
C PRO A 137 21.64 -15.20 -24.12
N ILE A 138 21.16 -14.05 -24.59
CA ILE A 138 19.74 -13.85 -24.85
C ILE A 138 19.37 -14.73 -26.04
N PRO A 139 18.40 -15.67 -25.91
CA PRO A 139 17.96 -16.48 -27.03
C PRO A 139 17.47 -15.60 -28.19
N PRO A 140 17.71 -16.00 -29.46
CA PRO A 140 17.20 -15.25 -30.60
C PRO A 140 15.67 -15.16 -30.54
N TYR A 141 15.14 -14.05 -31.07
CA TYR A 141 13.70 -13.73 -31.01
C TYR A 141 12.79 -14.86 -31.52
N GLU A 142 13.27 -15.62 -32.50
CA GLU A 142 12.61 -16.78 -33.10
C GLU A 142 12.22 -17.87 -32.09
N VAL A 143 12.97 -18.02 -30.99
CA VAL A 143 12.67 -18.99 -29.92
C VAL A 143 11.31 -18.71 -29.28
N PHE A 144 10.91 -17.44 -29.22
CA PHE A 144 9.67 -17.01 -28.59
C PHE A 144 8.46 -17.03 -29.54
N LEU A 145 8.69 -17.19 -30.85
CA LEU A 145 7.62 -17.23 -31.87
C LEU A 145 6.93 -18.59 -31.98
N ASN A 146 7.52 -19.66 -31.42
CA ASN A 146 7.02 -21.03 -31.58
C ASN A 146 6.00 -21.47 -30.52
N VAL A 147 5.52 -20.56 -29.66
CA VAL A 147 4.61 -20.92 -28.54
C VAL A 147 3.19 -21.25 -29.02
N ASP A 148 2.76 -20.70 -30.18
CA ASP A 148 1.39 -20.88 -30.69
C ASP A 148 1.26 -21.93 -31.81
N ALA A 149 2.38 -22.48 -32.32
CA ALA A 149 2.36 -23.45 -33.42
C ALA A 149 2.23 -24.91 -32.96
N GLN A 150 2.34 -25.19 -31.66
CA GLN A 150 2.30 -26.57 -31.11
C GLN A 150 0.88 -27.12 -30.85
N GLU A 151 -0.19 -26.34 -31.07
CA GLU A 151 -1.56 -26.82 -30.85
C GLU A 151 -2.15 -27.59 -32.05
N HIS A 152 -1.55 -27.50 -33.24
CA HIS A 152 -2.09 -28.12 -34.45
C HIS A 152 -1.19 -29.21 -35.05
N ASP A 153 -0.67 -30.12 -34.22
CA ASP A 153 -0.10 -31.38 -34.69
C ASP A 153 -1.21 -32.47 -34.75
N PRO A 154 -1.78 -32.76 -35.94
CA PRO A 154 -2.81 -33.78 -36.09
C PRO A 154 -2.29 -35.20 -35.80
N GLU A 155 -0.98 -35.43 -35.84
CA GLU A 155 -0.36 -36.72 -35.61
C GLU A 155 -0.27 -37.04 -34.11
N ARG A 156 -0.03 -36.03 -33.27
CA ARG A 156 -0.10 -36.14 -31.81
C ARG A 156 -1.49 -36.56 -31.32
N ARG A 157 -2.56 -36.00 -31.91
CA ARG A 157 -3.95 -36.41 -31.60
C ARG A 157 -4.24 -37.86 -31.99
N ARG A 158 -3.72 -38.32 -33.13
CA ARG A 158 -3.90 -39.71 -33.61
C ARG A 158 -3.21 -40.71 -32.69
N ASN A 159 -2.02 -40.38 -32.19
CA ASN A 159 -1.26 -41.22 -31.29
C ASN A 159 -1.86 -41.26 -29.87
N LEU A 160 -2.46 -40.15 -29.40
CA LEU A 160 -3.17 -40.11 -28.12
C LEU A 160 -4.41 -41.04 -28.10
N TRP A 161 -5.14 -41.11 -29.22
CA TRP A 161 -6.32 -41.97 -29.35
C TRP A 161 -5.97 -43.47 -29.32
N LYS A 162 -4.81 -43.84 -29.87
CA LYS A 162 -4.28 -45.22 -29.81
C LYS A 162 -3.86 -45.62 -28.40
N TYR A 163 -3.24 -44.70 -27.65
CA TYR A 163 -2.79 -44.98 -26.29
C TYR A 163 -3.95 -45.16 -25.31
N HIS A 164 -5.04 -44.40 -25.49
CA HIS A 164 -6.20 -44.45 -24.59
C HIS A 164 -7.09 -45.69 -24.80
N ASN A 165 -7.11 -46.28 -26.01
CA ASN A 165 -7.86 -47.50 -26.31
C ASN A 165 -7.06 -48.80 -26.06
N SER A 166 -5.76 -48.70 -25.77
CA SER A 166 -4.91 -49.87 -25.49
C SER A 166 -5.10 -50.47 -24.09
N TYR A 167 -5.86 -49.81 -23.21
CA TYR A 167 -6.07 -50.22 -21.81
C TYR A 167 -7.52 -50.65 -21.50
N GLN A 168 -8.35 -50.86 -22.52
CA GLN A 168 -9.73 -51.38 -22.35
C GLN A 168 -9.95 -52.77 -23.01
N GLY A 169 -8.87 -53.56 -23.14
CA GLY A 169 -8.94 -54.98 -23.49
C GLY A 169 -8.68 -55.85 -22.28
#